data_AF-A0A9X6STE7-F1
#
_entry.id   AF-A0A9X6STE7-F1
#
_cell.length_a   1.000
_cell.length_b   1.000
_cell.length_c   1.000
_cell.angle_alpha   90.00
_cell.angle_beta   90.00
_cell.angle_gamma   90.00
#
_symmetry.space_group_name_H-M   'P 1'
#
loop_
_entity.id
_entity.type
_entity.pdbx_description
1 polymer ?
#
loop_
_entity_poly.entity_id
_entity_poly.type
_entity_poly.pdbx_seq_one_letter_code
_entity_poly.pdbx_strand_id
1 'polypeptide(L)'
;MVYLHDHKEKVKQEIKEEQRFQRFRNDESVQMRLKSKVLDELIEYERFVRCVRSECSLVLKEDWMEEVEEARMLNIPHALHLDLRYRQLYQLYRLLKNEELSISLDTNYDYYWKRTDLLYEIWGFLQLVDGLQNENVGFEVVKGWIFDTNSNSKTIQVPFLEPGTVIEFKKGNIKLNLVYDETLPSEKKDTTINKPIYTGGPHTRPDVRMDIYENDEYIGTIMVDFKYRPLQAIWNDYRRKKTDAMRQLISYRDNMKSPFLYNNSFSKNWHLIRTVHEVWAVYPNHEANMQPKNPMDNHQVRLMELTPLEEKDSFHLGIAETIQKVVDAYHEFFQRAY
;
A
#
# COMPACT_ATOMS: atom_id res chain seq x y z
N MET A 1 20.25 -32.08 -9.00
CA MET A 1 21.47 -32.89 -9.30
C MET A 1 21.95 -32.71 -10.73
N VAL A 2 21.14 -32.99 -11.77
CA VAL A 2 21.54 -32.84 -13.19
C VAL A 2 22.15 -31.46 -13.49
N TYR A 3 21.42 -30.37 -13.24
CA TYR A 3 21.92 -29.00 -13.45
C TYR A 3 23.24 -28.66 -12.72
N LEU A 4 23.44 -29.18 -11.50
CA LEU A 4 24.70 -28.99 -10.75
C LEU A 4 25.86 -29.77 -11.39
N HIS A 5 25.58 -30.97 -11.90
CA HIS A 5 26.55 -31.79 -12.63
C HIS A 5 26.95 -31.12 -13.95
N ASP A 6 25.98 -30.64 -14.73
CA ASP A 6 26.21 -29.95 -16.00
C ASP A 6 27.01 -28.65 -15.80
N HIS A 7 26.66 -27.87 -14.77
CA HIS A 7 27.40 -26.65 -14.42
C HIS A 7 28.84 -26.96 -13.98
N LYS A 8 29.05 -28.01 -13.18
CA LYS A 8 30.37 -28.47 -12.74
C LYS A 8 31.22 -28.96 -13.91
N GLU A 9 30.66 -29.70 -14.86
CA GLU A 9 31.38 -30.13 -16.07
C GLU A 9 31.67 -28.94 -17.01
N LYS A 10 30.76 -27.98 -17.13
CA LYS A 10 31.02 -26.73 -17.87
C LYS A 10 32.20 -25.95 -17.28
N VAL A 11 32.20 -25.69 -15.97
CA VAL A 11 33.32 -24.98 -15.29
C VAL A 11 34.63 -25.76 -15.43
N LYS A 12 34.61 -27.10 -15.35
CA LYS A 12 35.79 -27.93 -15.63
C LYS A 12 36.27 -27.86 -17.08
N GLN A 13 35.38 -27.73 -18.06
CA GLN A 13 35.73 -27.56 -19.47
C GLN A 13 36.39 -26.20 -19.68
N GLU A 14 35.79 -25.11 -19.16
CA GLU A 14 36.36 -23.76 -19.23
C GLU A 14 37.77 -23.70 -18.60
N ILE A 15 37.97 -24.30 -17.42
CA ILE A 15 39.27 -24.42 -16.76
C ILE A 15 40.29 -25.19 -17.64
N LYS A 16 39.87 -26.26 -18.33
CA LYS A 16 40.74 -27.03 -19.24
C LYS A 16 41.07 -26.29 -20.53
N GLU A 17 40.16 -25.45 -21.01
CA GLU A 17 40.38 -24.61 -22.19
C GLU A 17 41.37 -23.48 -21.87
N GLU A 18 41.17 -22.76 -20.78
CA GLU A 18 42.10 -21.72 -20.30
C GLU A 18 43.50 -22.30 -19.99
N GLN A 19 43.59 -23.52 -19.42
CA GLN A 19 44.87 -24.25 -19.28
C GLN A 19 45.58 -24.56 -20.61
N ARG A 20 44.85 -24.68 -21.73
CA ARG A 20 45.47 -24.86 -23.06
C ARG A 20 46.01 -23.54 -23.61
N PHE A 21 45.32 -22.42 -23.39
CA PHE A 21 45.77 -21.09 -23.79
C PHE A 21 46.92 -20.54 -22.92
N GLN A 22 47.03 -21.02 -21.67
CA GLN A 22 48.10 -20.68 -20.71
C GLN A 22 49.53 -20.90 -21.20
N ARG A 23 49.76 -21.70 -22.26
CA ARG A 23 51.10 -21.86 -22.88
C ARG A 23 51.59 -20.61 -23.63
N PHE A 24 50.75 -19.59 -23.84
CA PHE A 24 51.06 -18.45 -24.71
C PHE A 24 50.86 -17.05 -24.09
N ARG A 25 50.35 -16.90 -22.86
CA ARG A 25 50.22 -15.60 -22.15
C ARG A 25 50.40 -15.74 -20.63
N ASN A 26 51.08 -14.77 -20.02
CA ASN A 26 51.45 -14.79 -18.60
C ASN A 26 50.41 -14.14 -17.64
N ASP A 27 49.35 -13.48 -18.12
CA ASP A 27 48.50 -12.58 -17.30
C ASP A 27 47.17 -13.16 -16.80
N GLU A 28 46.79 -14.39 -17.16
CA GLU A 28 45.44 -14.94 -16.86
C GLU A 28 45.31 -15.63 -15.47
N SER A 29 46.31 -15.48 -14.59
CA SER A 29 46.41 -16.24 -13.33
C SER A 29 45.26 -16.01 -12.33
N VAL A 30 44.66 -14.81 -12.32
CA VAL A 30 43.61 -14.43 -11.36
C VAL A 30 42.26 -15.10 -11.67
N GLN A 31 41.87 -15.15 -12.96
CA GLN A 31 40.59 -15.77 -13.35
C GLN A 31 40.59 -17.28 -13.08
N MET A 32 41.70 -17.96 -13.39
CA MET A 32 41.89 -19.37 -13.07
C MET A 32 41.73 -19.66 -11.57
N ARG A 33 42.27 -18.80 -10.70
CA ARG A 33 42.13 -18.94 -9.24
C ARG A 33 40.69 -18.75 -8.77
N LEU A 34 39.95 -17.81 -9.38
CA LEU A 34 38.53 -17.59 -9.08
C LEU A 34 37.67 -18.79 -9.53
N LYS A 35 37.87 -19.30 -10.76
CA LYS A 35 37.12 -20.47 -11.25
C LYS A 35 37.43 -21.75 -10.46
N SER A 36 38.68 -21.95 -10.03
CA SER A 36 39.03 -23.04 -9.11
C SER A 36 38.27 -22.92 -7.79
N LYS A 37 38.23 -21.72 -7.18
CA LYS A 37 37.49 -21.49 -5.92
C LYS A 37 35.99 -21.76 -6.08
N VAL A 38 35.38 -21.33 -7.18
CA VAL A 38 33.98 -21.63 -7.50
C VAL A 38 33.76 -23.13 -7.66
N LEU A 39 34.69 -23.87 -8.29
CA LEU A 39 34.61 -25.32 -8.41
C LEU A 39 34.71 -26.02 -7.05
N ASP A 40 35.58 -25.54 -6.15
CA ASP A 40 35.72 -26.06 -4.79
C ASP A 40 34.45 -25.80 -3.96
N GLU A 41 33.88 -24.59 -4.03
CA GLU A 41 32.61 -24.22 -3.39
C GLU A 41 31.44 -25.10 -3.89
N LEU A 42 31.38 -25.38 -5.20
CA LEU A 42 30.39 -26.31 -5.79
C LEU A 42 30.58 -27.77 -5.34
N ILE A 43 31.81 -28.21 -5.07
CA ILE A 43 32.11 -29.55 -4.54
C ILE A 43 31.66 -29.66 -3.08
N GLU A 44 31.95 -28.66 -2.24
CA GLU A 44 31.48 -28.63 -0.85
C GLU A 44 29.96 -28.55 -0.77
N TYR A 45 29.32 -27.76 -1.63
CA TYR A 45 27.86 -27.73 -1.73
C TYR A 45 27.27 -29.08 -2.16
N GLU A 46 27.90 -29.78 -3.11
CA GLU A 46 27.46 -31.14 -3.49
C GLU A 46 27.59 -32.13 -2.33
N ARG A 47 28.68 -32.06 -1.56
CA ARG A 47 28.90 -32.88 -0.36
C ARG A 47 27.85 -32.61 0.70
N PHE A 48 27.58 -31.34 0.99
CA PHE A 48 26.56 -30.91 1.95
C PHE A 48 25.16 -31.41 1.55
N VAL A 49 24.72 -31.18 0.31
CA VAL A 49 23.40 -31.64 -0.18
C VAL A 49 23.29 -33.16 -0.17
N ARG A 50 24.36 -33.90 -0.51
CA ARG A 50 24.39 -35.37 -0.40
C ARG A 50 24.26 -35.84 1.05
N CYS A 51 24.92 -35.16 1.99
CA CYS A 51 24.84 -35.46 3.42
C CYS A 51 23.43 -35.22 3.95
N VAL A 52 22.87 -34.01 3.77
CA VAL A 52 21.49 -33.69 4.17
C VAL A 52 20.48 -34.69 3.60
N ARG A 53 20.60 -35.05 2.31
CA ARG A 53 19.74 -36.07 1.71
C ARG A 53 19.91 -37.45 2.35
N SER A 54 21.13 -37.83 2.75
CA SER A 54 21.40 -39.09 3.47
C SER A 54 20.67 -39.11 4.81
N GLU A 55 20.85 -38.06 5.63
CA GLU A 55 20.18 -37.93 6.93
C GLU A 55 18.66 -37.95 6.80
N CYS A 56 18.08 -37.19 5.87
CA CYS A 56 16.64 -37.25 5.60
C CYS A 56 16.19 -38.65 5.15
N SER A 57 17.02 -39.39 4.40
CA SER A 57 16.72 -40.76 3.94
C SER A 57 16.87 -41.82 5.03
N LEU A 58 17.54 -41.49 6.15
CA LEU A 58 17.55 -42.32 7.36
C LEU A 58 16.27 -42.05 8.17
N VAL A 59 15.96 -40.78 8.45
CA VAL A 59 14.74 -40.38 9.18
C VAL A 59 13.47 -40.91 8.51
N LEU A 60 13.38 -40.85 7.17
CA LEU A 60 12.25 -41.40 6.40
C LEU A 60 12.09 -42.93 6.45
N LYS A 61 13.01 -43.66 7.11
CA LYS A 61 12.96 -45.12 7.30
C LYS A 61 12.84 -45.54 8.76
N GLU A 62 12.72 -44.59 9.67
CA GLU A 62 12.44 -44.88 11.07
C GLU A 62 10.97 -45.29 11.22
N ASP A 63 10.68 -46.33 12.00
CA ASP A 63 9.35 -46.94 12.10
C ASP A 63 8.23 -45.90 12.39
N TRP A 64 8.52 -44.90 13.23
CA TRP A 64 7.57 -43.85 13.60
C TRP A 64 7.19 -42.90 12.45
N MET A 65 8.00 -42.81 11.39
CA MET A 65 7.67 -42.01 10.19
C MET A 65 6.71 -42.75 9.26
N GLU A 66 6.63 -44.09 9.32
CA GLU A 66 5.63 -44.86 8.58
C GLU A 66 4.22 -44.68 9.18
N GLU A 67 4.11 -44.31 10.45
CA GLU A 67 2.86 -44.00 11.16
C GLU A 67 2.30 -42.59 10.84
N VAL A 68 3.07 -41.71 10.19
CA VAL A 68 2.67 -40.32 9.91
C VAL A 68 1.89 -40.24 8.60
N GLU A 69 0.56 -40.03 8.69
CA GLU A 69 -0.28 -39.77 7.51
C GLU A 69 0.12 -38.48 6.77
N GLU A 70 0.00 -38.47 5.43
CA GLU A 70 0.25 -37.28 4.59
C GLU A 70 -0.92 -36.26 4.71
N ALA A 71 -1.10 -35.70 5.91
CA ALA A 71 -2.12 -34.72 6.19
C ALA A 71 -1.78 -33.36 5.54
N ARG A 72 -2.64 -32.91 4.60
CA ARG A 72 -2.59 -31.53 4.11
C ARG A 72 -3.01 -30.59 5.24
N MET A 73 -2.06 -29.88 5.84
CA MET A 73 -2.34 -28.85 6.84
C MET A 73 -3.20 -27.73 6.23
N LEU A 74 -4.47 -27.66 6.63
CA LEU A 74 -5.36 -26.55 6.31
C LEU A 74 -5.04 -25.27 7.12
N ASN A 75 -4.39 -25.43 8.27
CA ASN A 75 -3.96 -24.33 9.16
C ASN A 75 -2.60 -24.65 9.77
N ILE A 76 -1.78 -23.62 9.98
CA ILE A 76 -0.44 -23.72 10.60
C ILE A 76 -0.60 -23.63 12.14
N PRO A 77 -0.22 -24.65 12.92
CA PRO A 77 -0.31 -24.56 14.38
C PRO A 77 0.59 -23.47 14.96
N HIS A 78 0.05 -22.61 15.83
CA HIS A 78 0.80 -21.55 16.52
C HIS A 78 2.07 -22.05 17.24
N ALA A 79 2.09 -23.31 17.67
CA ALA A 79 3.26 -23.95 18.28
C ALA A 79 4.50 -23.95 17.36
N LEU A 80 4.34 -24.05 16.03
CA LEU A 80 5.45 -23.98 15.07
C LEU A 80 6.13 -22.60 15.05
N HIS A 81 5.45 -21.55 15.52
CA HIS A 81 6.02 -20.21 15.63
C HIS A 81 6.74 -19.97 16.96
N LEU A 82 6.46 -20.75 18.01
CA LEU A 82 7.06 -20.57 19.34
C LEU A 82 8.50 -21.12 19.42
N ASP A 83 8.79 -22.21 18.71
CA ASP A 83 10.13 -22.83 18.68
C ASP A 83 10.88 -22.52 17.38
N LEU A 84 12.10 -21.99 17.51
CA LEU A 84 12.97 -21.61 16.40
C LEU A 84 13.30 -22.76 15.45
N ARG A 85 13.39 -24.00 15.97
CA ARG A 85 13.79 -25.20 15.21
C ARG A 85 12.69 -25.60 14.22
N TYR A 86 11.46 -25.63 14.70
CA TYR A 86 10.28 -25.92 13.88
C TYR A 86 10.01 -24.81 12.86
N ARG A 87 10.24 -23.54 13.24
CA ARG A 87 10.15 -22.39 12.32
C ARG A 87 11.11 -22.54 11.13
N GLN A 88 12.36 -22.93 11.36
CA GLN A 88 13.36 -23.13 10.29
C GLN A 88 12.98 -24.29 9.36
N LEU A 89 12.53 -25.41 9.92
CA LEU A 89 12.09 -26.56 9.12
C LEU A 89 10.84 -26.22 8.28
N TYR A 90 9.92 -25.44 8.83
CA TYR A 90 8.72 -24.98 8.15
C TYR A 90 9.02 -24.00 7.00
N GLN A 91 9.97 -23.08 7.20
CA GLN A 91 10.47 -22.21 6.12
C GLN A 91 11.09 -23.04 4.98
N LEU A 92 11.93 -24.03 5.30
CA LEU A 92 12.50 -24.93 4.30
C LEU A 92 11.42 -25.73 3.55
N TYR A 93 10.38 -26.21 4.24
CA TYR A 93 9.23 -26.88 3.63
C TYR A 93 8.52 -25.96 2.62
N ARG A 94 8.20 -24.71 2.99
CA ARG A 94 7.54 -23.74 2.10
C ARG A 94 8.38 -23.41 0.86
N LEU A 95 9.67 -23.19 1.05
CA LEU A 95 10.64 -23.00 -0.04
C LEU A 95 10.62 -24.18 -1.01
N LEU A 96 10.69 -25.43 -0.50
CA LEU A 96 10.69 -26.64 -1.32
C LEU A 96 9.36 -26.88 -2.06
N LYS A 97 8.22 -26.47 -1.48
CA LYS A 97 6.90 -26.55 -2.15
C LYS A 97 6.68 -25.44 -3.18
N ASN A 98 7.56 -24.44 -3.28
CA ASN A 98 7.33 -23.18 -4.00
C ASN A 98 6.04 -22.44 -3.56
N GLU A 99 5.72 -22.52 -2.26
CA GLU A 99 4.57 -21.85 -1.60
C GLU A 99 4.93 -20.45 -1.06
N GLU A 100 6.13 -19.96 -1.37
CA GLU A 100 6.52 -18.59 -1.04
C GLU A 100 6.20 -17.65 -2.20
N LEU A 101 5.13 -16.88 -2.03
CA LEU A 101 5.06 -15.52 -2.54
C LEU A 101 6.25 -14.76 -1.94
N SER A 102 7.29 -14.57 -2.73
CA SER A 102 8.41 -13.71 -2.36
C SER A 102 7.98 -12.26 -2.51
N ILE A 103 7.68 -11.61 -1.38
CA ILE A 103 7.32 -10.20 -1.34
C ILE A 103 8.60 -9.40 -1.11
N SER A 104 9.00 -8.59 -2.07
CA SER A 104 10.10 -7.65 -1.96
C SER A 104 9.58 -6.21 -2.03
N LEU A 105 10.14 -5.32 -1.23
CA LEU A 105 9.88 -3.89 -1.40
C LEU A 105 10.71 -3.33 -2.56
N ASP A 106 10.27 -2.24 -3.16
CA ASP A 106 11.12 -1.43 -4.04
C ASP A 106 12.37 -0.93 -3.29
N THR A 107 13.54 -0.96 -3.94
CA THR A 107 14.81 -0.47 -3.40
C THR A 107 14.77 0.99 -2.93
N ASN A 108 13.85 1.80 -3.45
CA ASN A 108 13.62 3.17 -2.98
C ASN A 108 13.23 3.21 -1.49
N TYR A 109 12.58 2.16 -0.95
CA TYR A 109 12.25 2.08 0.47
C TYR A 109 13.49 1.90 1.37
N ASP A 110 14.55 1.24 0.92
CA ASP A 110 15.77 1.00 1.73
C ASP A 110 16.49 2.31 2.09
N TYR A 111 16.34 3.33 1.25
CA TYR A 111 16.91 4.67 1.45
C TYR A 111 15.91 5.64 2.12
N TYR A 112 14.68 5.21 2.43
CA TYR A 112 13.55 6.07 2.78
C TYR A 112 13.40 6.30 4.29
N TRP A 113 14.37 7.01 4.89
CA TRP A 113 14.25 7.46 6.28
C TRP A 113 13.12 8.49 6.44
N LYS A 114 12.06 8.14 7.15
CA LYS A 114 10.89 8.99 7.37
C LYS A 114 10.71 9.43 8.82
N ARG A 115 10.20 10.65 8.95
CA ARG A 115 9.66 11.19 10.20
C ARG A 115 8.36 10.47 10.55
N THR A 116 8.03 10.40 11.84
CA THR A 116 6.84 9.72 12.36
C THR A 116 5.52 10.28 11.82
N ASP A 117 5.45 11.58 11.51
CA ASP A 117 4.25 12.20 10.91
C ASP A 117 3.96 11.64 9.52
N LEU A 118 4.96 11.60 8.63
CA LEU A 118 4.83 11.02 7.29
C LEU A 118 4.66 9.49 7.32
N LEU A 119 5.20 8.77 8.33
CA LEU A 119 4.86 7.36 8.53
C LEU A 119 3.38 7.16 8.89
N TYR A 120 2.80 8.05 9.69
CA TYR A 120 1.38 8.02 10.05
C TYR A 120 0.48 8.40 8.86
N GLU A 121 0.89 9.34 8.01
CA GLU A 121 0.23 9.67 6.74
C GLU A 121 0.20 8.47 5.78
N ILE A 122 1.33 7.79 5.56
CA ILE A 122 1.41 6.58 4.73
C ILE A 122 0.55 5.46 5.32
N TRP A 123 0.67 5.19 6.63
CA TRP A 123 -0.13 4.17 7.31
C TRP A 123 -1.63 4.45 7.22
N GLY A 124 -2.02 5.71 7.38
CA GLY A 124 -3.40 6.18 7.27
C GLY A 124 -3.97 6.03 5.87
N PHE A 125 -3.20 6.32 4.82
CA PHE A 125 -3.58 6.01 3.43
C PHE A 125 -3.82 4.51 3.23
N LEU A 126 -2.98 3.63 3.79
CA LEU A 126 -3.22 2.18 3.77
C LEU A 126 -4.50 1.79 4.54
N GLN A 127 -4.86 2.50 5.62
CA GLN A 127 -6.13 2.26 6.32
C GLN A 127 -7.35 2.69 5.50
N LEU A 128 -7.23 3.70 4.62
CA LEU A 128 -8.29 4.04 3.67
C LEU A 128 -8.44 2.97 2.58
N VAL A 129 -7.33 2.43 2.07
CA VAL A 129 -7.34 1.31 1.10
C VAL A 129 -7.99 0.07 1.69
N ASP A 130 -7.66 -0.30 2.93
CA ASP A 130 -8.27 -1.41 3.68
C ASP A 130 -9.75 -1.13 3.99
N GLY A 131 -10.05 0.05 4.53
CA GLY A 131 -11.39 0.45 4.92
C GLY A 131 -12.39 0.54 3.76
N LEU A 132 -11.95 0.93 2.55
CA LEU A 132 -12.80 0.93 1.35
C LEU A 132 -13.20 -0.51 0.92
N GLN A 133 -12.31 -1.48 1.11
CA GLN A 133 -12.53 -2.89 0.76
C GLN A 133 -13.27 -3.68 1.86
N ASN A 134 -13.33 -3.15 3.08
CA ASN A 134 -14.06 -3.76 4.19
C ASN A 134 -15.54 -3.99 3.82
N GLU A 135 -16.12 -5.12 4.25
CA GLU A 135 -17.50 -5.53 3.89
C GLU A 135 -18.56 -4.45 4.18
N ASN A 136 -18.37 -3.63 5.22
CA ASN A 136 -19.26 -2.52 5.58
C ASN A 136 -19.29 -1.40 4.51
N VAL A 137 -18.20 -1.21 3.77
CA VAL A 137 -18.08 -0.18 2.73
C VAL A 137 -18.21 -0.80 1.34
N GLY A 138 -17.56 -1.93 1.08
CA GLY A 138 -17.82 -2.83 -0.05
C GLY A 138 -17.42 -2.29 -1.42
N PHE A 139 -16.27 -1.62 -1.55
CA PHE A 139 -15.67 -1.30 -2.84
C PHE A 139 -14.65 -2.36 -3.26
N GLU A 140 -14.68 -2.72 -4.54
CA GLU A 140 -13.67 -3.56 -5.18
C GLU A 140 -12.59 -2.69 -5.83
N VAL A 141 -11.32 -3.11 -5.76
CA VAL A 141 -10.22 -2.43 -6.46
C VAL A 141 -10.26 -2.80 -7.95
N VAL A 142 -10.19 -1.79 -8.81
CA VAL A 142 -10.14 -1.95 -10.28
C VAL A 142 -8.70 -1.98 -10.78
N LYS A 143 -7.86 -1.04 -10.32
CA LYS A 143 -6.46 -0.85 -10.74
C LYS A 143 -5.71 0.14 -9.84
N GLY A 144 -4.40 0.20 -9.98
CA GLY A 144 -3.52 1.22 -9.39
C GLY A 144 -2.50 0.66 -8.39
N TRP A 145 -1.31 1.25 -8.36
CA TRP A 145 -0.23 0.95 -7.38
C TRP A 145 0.08 -0.55 -7.28
N ILE A 146 0.06 -1.16 -6.08
CA ILE A 146 0.32 -2.60 -5.90
C ILE A 146 -0.62 -3.49 -6.71
N PHE A 147 -1.84 -3.02 -7.02
CA PHE A 147 -2.88 -3.80 -7.68
C PHE A 147 -2.68 -3.93 -9.20
N ASP A 148 -1.79 -3.13 -9.79
CA ASP A 148 -1.35 -3.30 -11.19
C ASP A 148 -0.28 -4.41 -11.34
N THR A 149 0.26 -4.93 -10.22
CA THR A 149 1.30 -5.96 -10.23
C THR A 149 0.72 -7.32 -10.62
N ASN A 150 1.36 -8.01 -11.58
CA ASN A 150 0.88 -9.32 -12.08
C ASN A 150 0.71 -10.36 -10.96
N SER A 151 -0.54 -10.62 -10.57
CA SER A 151 -0.93 -11.61 -9.54
C SER A 151 -0.54 -13.06 -9.85
N ASN A 152 -0.21 -13.37 -11.11
CA ASN A 152 0.33 -14.67 -11.53
C ASN A 152 1.84 -14.85 -11.27
N SER A 153 2.54 -13.83 -10.76
CA SER A 153 3.96 -13.93 -10.43
C SER A 153 4.17 -14.42 -8.99
N LYS A 154 5.12 -15.34 -8.78
CA LYS A 154 5.53 -15.81 -7.43
C LYS A 154 6.39 -14.77 -6.67
N THR A 155 6.63 -13.63 -7.30
CA THR A 155 7.52 -12.54 -6.89
C THR A 155 6.72 -11.23 -6.95
N ILE A 156 6.10 -10.83 -5.84
CA ILE A 156 5.41 -9.53 -5.78
C ILE A 156 6.43 -8.50 -5.31
N GLN A 157 6.87 -7.64 -6.23
CA GLN A 157 7.57 -6.43 -5.85
C GLN A 157 6.52 -5.36 -5.51
N VAL A 158 6.52 -4.85 -4.29
CA VAL A 158 5.66 -3.74 -3.87
C VAL A 158 6.24 -2.45 -4.45
N PRO A 159 5.62 -1.82 -5.48
CA PRO A 159 6.07 -0.55 -6.00
C PRO A 159 6.08 0.53 -4.92
N PHE A 160 7.04 1.44 -5.03
CA PHE A 160 7.14 2.58 -4.15
C PHE A 160 5.90 3.50 -4.26
N LEU A 161 5.41 3.96 -3.10
CA LEU A 161 4.25 4.85 -3.00
C LEU A 161 4.66 6.29 -3.31
N GLU A 162 4.64 6.65 -4.60
CA GLU A 162 4.93 8.01 -5.07
C GLU A 162 3.78 9.00 -4.77
N PRO A 163 4.07 10.27 -4.47
CA PRO A 163 3.06 11.34 -4.47
C PRO A 163 2.35 11.44 -5.82
N GLY A 164 1.02 11.56 -5.81
CA GLY A 164 0.17 11.47 -7.00
C GLY A 164 -0.26 10.06 -7.38
N THR A 165 0.08 9.03 -6.60
CA THR A 165 -0.44 7.66 -6.78
C THR A 165 -1.97 7.66 -6.70
N VAL A 166 -2.61 6.97 -7.66
CA VAL A 166 -4.08 6.80 -7.72
C VAL A 166 -4.43 5.32 -7.67
N ILE A 167 -5.40 4.97 -6.84
CA ILE A 167 -6.04 3.65 -6.81
C ILE A 167 -7.52 3.85 -7.17
N GLU A 168 -7.98 3.13 -8.19
CA GLU A 168 -9.37 3.20 -8.67
C GLU A 168 -10.19 2.07 -8.04
N PHE A 169 -11.31 2.44 -7.43
CA PHE A 169 -12.26 1.56 -6.77
C PHE A 169 -13.63 1.63 -7.44
N LYS A 170 -14.43 0.57 -7.33
CA LYS A 170 -15.79 0.51 -7.85
C LYS A 170 -16.75 -0.21 -6.91
N LYS A 171 -17.98 0.31 -6.81
CA LYS A 171 -19.11 -0.32 -6.13
C LYS A 171 -20.38 -0.05 -6.94
N GLY A 172 -20.88 -1.05 -7.66
CA GLY A 172 -22.02 -0.90 -8.55
C GLY A 172 -21.77 0.15 -9.64
N ASN A 173 -22.51 1.26 -9.61
CA ASN A 173 -22.37 2.40 -10.50
C ASN A 173 -21.47 3.53 -9.95
N ILE A 174 -21.02 3.42 -8.69
CA ILE A 174 -20.10 4.37 -8.07
C ILE A 174 -18.66 3.95 -8.38
N LYS A 175 -17.85 4.92 -8.84
CA LYS A 175 -16.40 4.82 -8.99
C LYS A 175 -15.75 5.82 -8.04
N LEU A 176 -14.65 5.43 -7.39
CA LEU A 176 -13.91 6.27 -6.47
C LEU A 176 -12.42 6.21 -6.82
N ASN A 177 -11.79 7.37 -7.02
CA ASN A 177 -10.35 7.48 -7.21
C ASN A 177 -9.73 7.95 -5.88
N LEU A 178 -8.98 7.08 -5.22
CA LEU A 178 -8.22 7.40 -4.02
C LEU A 178 -6.83 7.88 -4.45
N VAL A 179 -6.52 9.14 -4.17
CA VAL A 179 -5.30 9.83 -4.63
C VAL A 179 -4.44 10.22 -3.43
N TYR A 180 -3.19 9.76 -3.42
CA TYR A 180 -2.21 10.03 -2.35
C TYR A 180 -1.38 11.28 -2.65
N ASP A 181 -1.29 12.21 -1.69
CA ASP A 181 -0.29 13.29 -1.60
C ASP A 181 -0.11 14.14 -2.89
N GLU A 182 -1.20 14.36 -3.64
CA GLU A 182 -1.15 15.08 -4.92
C GLU A 182 -1.26 16.60 -4.72
N THR A 183 -0.34 17.35 -5.34
CA THR A 183 -0.44 18.82 -5.43
C THR A 183 -1.45 19.22 -6.49
N LEU A 184 -2.51 19.92 -6.08
CA LEU A 184 -3.58 20.41 -6.95
C LEU A 184 -3.12 21.61 -7.81
N PRO A 185 -3.60 21.71 -9.06
CA PRO A 185 -3.32 22.85 -9.93
C PRO A 185 -3.95 24.15 -9.40
N SER A 186 -3.35 25.28 -9.77
CA SER A 186 -3.86 26.61 -9.43
C SER A 186 -4.90 27.16 -10.41
N GLU A 187 -4.94 26.65 -11.64
CA GLU A 187 -5.83 27.13 -12.70
C GLU A 187 -6.78 26.03 -13.21
N LYS A 188 -7.98 26.46 -13.62
CA LYS A 188 -9.01 25.59 -14.22
C LYS A 188 -8.55 24.87 -15.50
N LYS A 189 -7.62 25.45 -16.26
CA LYS A 189 -7.18 24.89 -17.55
C LYS A 189 -6.39 23.59 -17.40
N ASP A 190 -5.82 23.36 -16.22
CA ASP A 190 -4.93 22.24 -15.91
C ASP A 190 -5.68 21.05 -15.26
N THR A 191 -7.02 21.14 -15.17
CA THR A 191 -7.87 20.04 -14.66
C THR A 191 -8.46 19.19 -15.79
N THR A 192 -8.74 17.92 -15.47
CA THR A 192 -9.38 16.96 -16.37
C THR A 192 -10.46 16.19 -15.61
N ILE A 193 -11.32 15.42 -16.28
CA ILE A 193 -12.32 14.62 -15.56
C ILE A 193 -11.70 13.66 -14.52
N ASN A 194 -10.48 13.15 -14.76
CA ASN A 194 -9.76 12.27 -13.83
C ASN A 194 -8.94 13.03 -12.77
N LYS A 195 -8.75 14.34 -12.93
CA LYS A 195 -8.11 15.25 -11.96
C LYS A 195 -8.96 16.53 -11.88
N PRO A 196 -10.16 16.46 -11.26
CA PRO A 196 -11.22 17.44 -11.52
C PRO A 196 -11.05 18.77 -10.76
N ILE A 197 -10.23 18.80 -9.70
CA ILE A 197 -10.15 19.92 -8.77
C ILE A 197 -8.94 20.82 -9.03
N TYR A 198 -9.14 22.13 -8.90
CA TYR A 198 -8.10 23.14 -8.76
C TYR A 198 -8.38 24.06 -7.56
N THR A 199 -7.40 24.84 -7.14
CA THR A 199 -7.61 25.88 -6.12
C THR A 199 -6.76 27.13 -6.32
N GLY A 200 -7.36 28.29 -6.11
CA GLY A 200 -6.62 29.56 -5.97
C GLY A 200 -6.15 29.84 -4.53
N GLY A 201 -6.35 28.90 -3.60
CA GLY A 201 -5.94 29.03 -2.21
C GLY A 201 -4.47 28.63 -1.97
N PRO A 202 -3.88 29.01 -0.81
CA PRO A 202 -2.49 28.70 -0.48
C PRO A 202 -2.27 27.24 -0.04
N HIS A 203 -3.33 26.51 0.28
CA HIS A 203 -3.27 25.10 0.68
C HIS A 203 -3.68 24.23 -0.51
N THR A 204 -2.72 23.61 -1.18
CA THR A 204 -2.89 22.94 -2.48
C THR A 204 -2.65 21.43 -2.45
N ARG A 205 -2.15 20.86 -1.35
CA ARG A 205 -1.68 19.46 -1.28
C ARG A 205 -2.25 18.78 -0.03
N PRO A 206 -3.48 18.24 -0.10
CA PRO A 206 -4.03 17.40 0.97
C PRO A 206 -3.29 16.06 1.01
N ASP A 207 -3.23 15.44 2.19
CA ASP A 207 -2.49 14.19 2.35
C ASP A 207 -3.15 13.05 1.52
N VAL A 208 -4.49 13.02 1.46
CA VAL A 208 -5.27 12.12 0.59
C VAL A 208 -6.54 12.82 0.05
N ARG A 209 -6.95 12.43 -1.16
CA ARG A 209 -8.19 12.85 -1.81
C ARG A 209 -8.98 11.64 -2.32
N MET A 210 -10.30 11.61 -2.09
CA MET A 210 -11.22 10.64 -2.68
C MET A 210 -12.11 11.37 -3.68
N ASP A 211 -11.87 11.21 -4.99
CA ASP A 211 -12.73 11.77 -6.03
C ASP A 211 -13.83 10.76 -6.37
N ILE A 212 -15.10 11.14 -6.22
CA ILE A 212 -16.26 10.25 -6.33
C ILE A 212 -17.03 10.54 -7.61
N TYR A 213 -17.42 9.48 -8.31
CA TYR A 213 -18.15 9.51 -9.56
C TYR A 213 -19.33 8.55 -9.51
N GLU A 214 -20.47 8.92 -10.11
CA GLU A 214 -21.61 8.03 -10.34
C GLU A 214 -21.92 8.00 -11.84
N ASN A 215 -22.00 6.81 -12.45
CA ASN A 215 -22.17 6.67 -13.91
C ASN A 215 -21.13 7.48 -14.72
N ASP A 216 -19.88 7.52 -14.25
CA ASP A 216 -18.76 8.34 -14.75
C ASP A 216 -18.90 9.87 -14.66
N GLU A 217 -20.02 10.39 -14.12
CA GLU A 217 -20.19 11.79 -13.76
C GLU A 217 -19.50 12.09 -12.43
N TYR A 218 -18.68 13.15 -12.37
CA TYR A 218 -18.01 13.55 -11.13
C TYR A 218 -18.98 14.26 -10.18
N ILE A 219 -19.25 13.65 -9.03
CA ILE A 219 -20.26 14.11 -8.06
C ILE A 219 -19.67 14.81 -6.83
N GLY A 220 -18.35 14.85 -6.71
CA GLY A 220 -17.63 15.58 -5.67
C GLY A 220 -16.52 14.75 -5.05
N THR A 221 -15.98 15.23 -3.94
CA THR A 221 -14.79 14.65 -3.34
C THR A 221 -14.96 14.42 -1.83
N ILE A 222 -13.98 13.79 -1.19
CA ILE A 222 -13.70 13.89 0.25
C ILE A 222 -12.20 14.14 0.36
N MET A 223 -11.75 15.08 1.20
CA MET A 223 -10.32 15.28 1.46
C MET A 223 -9.97 14.77 2.85
N VAL A 224 -8.80 14.15 3.00
CA VAL A 224 -8.33 13.59 4.28
C VAL A 224 -6.93 14.09 4.55
N ASP A 225 -6.72 14.59 5.76
CA ASP A 225 -5.42 15.03 6.27
C ASP A 225 -5.12 14.25 7.57
N PHE A 226 -4.02 13.50 7.57
CA PHE A 226 -3.52 12.79 8.73
C PHE A 226 -2.62 13.72 9.55
N LYS A 227 -2.83 13.77 10.85
CA LYS A 227 -2.15 14.71 11.74
C LYS A 227 -1.72 13.98 13.01
N TYR A 228 -0.47 13.50 12.99
CA TYR A 228 0.18 12.85 14.13
C TYR A 228 0.47 13.86 15.27
N ARG A 229 -0.56 14.23 16.02
CA ARG A 229 -0.54 15.18 17.15
C ARG A 229 -1.84 15.11 17.96
N PRO A 230 -1.85 15.54 19.24
CA PRO A 230 -3.08 15.59 20.03
C PRO A 230 -4.14 16.49 19.42
N LEU A 231 -5.41 16.14 19.61
CA LEU A 231 -6.57 16.80 19.01
C LEU A 231 -6.58 18.32 19.25
N GLN A 232 -6.20 18.79 20.45
CA GLN A 232 -6.12 20.22 20.79
C GLN A 232 -5.16 21.05 19.90
N ALA A 233 -4.22 20.42 19.18
CA ALA A 233 -3.35 21.07 18.21
C ALA A 233 -3.98 21.15 16.81
N ILE A 234 -5.00 20.34 16.55
CA ILE A 234 -5.81 20.31 15.32
C ILE A 234 -7.02 21.21 15.50
N TRP A 235 -7.82 21.01 16.55
CA TRP A 235 -9.01 21.78 16.86
C TRP A 235 -9.12 22.08 18.36
N ASN A 236 -9.44 23.33 18.69
CA ASN A 236 -9.62 23.79 20.06
C ASN A 236 -10.58 24.98 20.03
N ASP A 237 -11.86 24.73 20.34
CA ASP A 237 -12.94 25.72 20.26
C ASP A 237 -12.88 26.77 21.39
N TYR A 238 -12.11 26.52 22.45
CA TYR A 238 -11.81 27.51 23.49
C TYR A 238 -10.86 28.63 23.01
N ARG A 239 -10.15 28.44 21.89
CA ARG A 239 -9.24 29.47 21.35
C ARG A 239 -10.00 30.46 20.46
N ARG A 240 -9.85 31.77 20.76
CA ARG A 240 -10.36 32.88 19.92
C ARG A 240 -9.89 32.84 18.46
N LYS A 241 -8.71 32.27 18.20
CA LYS A 241 -8.16 32.04 16.87
C LYS A 241 -8.09 30.54 16.61
N LYS A 242 -8.58 30.11 15.45
CA LYS A 242 -8.37 28.75 14.93
C LYS A 242 -6.88 28.41 14.90
N THR A 243 -6.56 27.12 14.99
CA THR A 243 -5.22 26.55 14.73
C THR A 243 -4.87 26.67 13.25
N ASP A 244 -3.59 26.56 12.90
CA ASP A 244 -3.17 26.53 11.49
C ASP A 244 -3.66 25.28 10.76
N ALA A 245 -3.67 24.12 11.45
CA ALA A 245 -4.26 22.90 10.94
C ALA A 245 -5.74 23.07 10.58
N MET A 246 -6.56 23.69 11.45
CA MET A 246 -7.97 23.94 11.13
C MET A 246 -8.14 24.99 10.01
N ARG A 247 -7.23 25.97 9.88
CA ARG A 247 -7.25 26.89 8.71
C ARG A 247 -7.00 26.13 7.40
N GLN A 248 -6.05 25.21 7.39
CA GLN A 248 -5.73 24.36 6.25
C GLN A 248 -6.93 23.47 5.86
N LEU A 249 -7.52 22.76 6.83
CA LEU A 249 -8.70 21.91 6.62
C LEU A 249 -9.91 22.71 6.10
N ILE A 250 -10.17 23.89 6.65
CA ILE A 250 -11.24 24.78 6.16
C ILE A 250 -10.91 25.30 4.75
N SER A 251 -9.65 25.60 4.44
CA SER A 251 -9.24 26.00 3.08
C SER A 251 -9.51 24.89 2.07
N TYR A 252 -9.31 23.62 2.43
CA TYR A 252 -9.70 22.48 1.59
C TYR A 252 -11.21 22.41 1.38
N ARG A 253 -12.03 22.72 2.40
CA ARG A 253 -13.49 22.76 2.25
C ARG A 253 -14.02 23.92 1.40
N ASP A 254 -13.42 25.11 1.54
CA ASP A 254 -13.96 26.37 1.00
C ASP A 254 -13.33 26.81 -0.33
N ASN A 255 -12.05 26.52 -0.58
CA ASN A 255 -11.29 27.09 -1.72
C ASN A 255 -11.15 26.13 -2.91
N MET A 256 -11.62 24.89 -2.78
CA MET A 256 -11.52 23.86 -3.81
C MET A 256 -12.68 23.96 -4.81
N LYS A 257 -12.35 23.88 -6.11
CA LYS A 257 -13.28 24.12 -7.20
C LYS A 257 -13.09 23.07 -8.31
N SER A 258 -14.19 22.60 -8.89
CA SER A 258 -14.19 21.72 -10.06
C SER A 258 -15.19 22.21 -11.11
N PRO A 259 -14.77 22.37 -12.38
CA PRO A 259 -15.69 22.64 -13.48
C PRO A 259 -16.40 21.38 -14.00
N PHE A 260 -16.03 20.19 -13.50
CA PHE A 260 -16.60 18.90 -13.90
C PHE A 260 -17.74 18.44 -12.98
N LEU A 261 -17.96 19.15 -11.87
CA LEU A 261 -18.99 18.80 -10.89
C LEU A 261 -20.36 18.76 -11.56
N TYR A 262 -21.04 17.62 -11.39
CA TYR A 262 -22.36 17.33 -11.96
C TYR A 262 -22.40 17.50 -13.48
N ASN A 263 -21.36 17.00 -14.17
CA ASN A 263 -21.13 17.05 -15.62
C ASN A 263 -21.29 18.46 -16.21
N ASN A 264 -21.01 19.50 -15.42
CA ASN A 264 -21.23 20.91 -15.79
C ASN A 264 -22.67 21.21 -16.25
N SER A 265 -23.67 20.43 -15.78
CA SER A 265 -25.10 20.57 -16.10
C SER A 265 -25.62 21.99 -15.87
N PHE A 266 -25.01 22.72 -14.93
CA PHE A 266 -25.24 24.15 -14.68
C PHE A 266 -24.02 24.99 -15.11
N SER A 267 -23.77 25.02 -16.42
CA SER A 267 -22.57 25.57 -17.09
C SER A 267 -22.07 26.96 -16.65
N LYS A 268 -22.92 27.77 -16.00
CA LYS A 268 -22.57 29.09 -15.46
C LYS A 268 -22.46 29.15 -13.93
N ASN A 269 -23.09 28.23 -13.19
CA ASN A 269 -23.29 28.33 -11.74
C ASN A 269 -22.58 27.24 -10.91
N TRP A 270 -21.85 26.31 -11.55
CA TRP A 270 -21.04 25.28 -10.87
C TRP A 270 -20.15 25.83 -9.74
N HIS A 271 -19.67 27.07 -9.87
CA HIS A 271 -18.83 27.75 -8.89
C HIS A 271 -19.54 28.13 -7.57
N LEU A 272 -20.87 28.04 -7.51
CA LEU A 272 -21.68 28.22 -6.29
C LEU A 272 -21.85 26.90 -5.52
N ILE A 273 -21.61 25.76 -6.17
CA ILE A 273 -21.74 24.43 -5.58
C ILE A 273 -20.38 24.06 -4.96
N ARG A 274 -20.40 23.60 -3.71
CA ARG A 274 -19.17 23.24 -3.00
C ARG A 274 -18.67 21.88 -3.47
N THR A 275 -17.52 21.86 -4.16
CA THR A 275 -16.85 20.63 -4.64
C THR A 275 -16.47 19.65 -3.51
N VAL A 276 -16.11 20.17 -2.31
CA VAL A 276 -15.61 19.46 -1.11
C VAL A 276 -15.70 17.93 -1.11
N HIS A 277 -16.70 17.27 -0.52
CA HIS A 277 -17.87 17.70 0.24
C HIS A 277 -17.66 17.74 1.75
N GLU A 278 -16.75 16.94 2.27
CA GLU A 278 -16.37 16.85 3.68
C GLU A 278 -14.83 16.81 3.75
N VAL A 279 -14.24 17.31 4.84
CA VAL A 279 -12.78 17.24 5.06
C VAL A 279 -12.51 16.50 6.36
N TRP A 280 -11.61 15.53 6.36
CA TRP A 280 -11.28 14.74 7.54
C TRP A 280 -9.95 15.19 8.12
N ALA A 281 -9.93 15.37 9.44
CA ALA A 281 -8.71 15.40 10.22
C ALA A 281 -8.61 14.06 10.96
N VAL A 282 -7.66 13.22 10.54
CA VAL A 282 -7.41 11.91 11.15
C VAL A 282 -6.24 12.02 12.10
N TYR A 283 -6.39 11.57 13.34
CA TYR A 283 -5.38 11.76 14.40
C TYR A 283 -5.35 10.57 15.38
N PRO A 284 -4.22 10.31 16.05
CA PRO A 284 -4.13 9.22 17.00
C PRO A 284 -4.79 9.56 18.34
N ASN A 285 -5.27 8.54 19.05
CA ASN A 285 -5.65 8.66 20.45
C ASN A 285 -4.46 9.15 21.30
N HIS A 286 -4.75 10.01 22.28
CA HIS A 286 -3.75 10.63 23.15
C HIS A 286 -4.43 11.17 24.41
N GLU A 287 -3.81 11.02 25.60
CA GLU A 287 -4.40 11.40 26.89
C GLU A 287 -4.90 12.86 26.95
N ALA A 288 -4.23 13.77 26.23
CA ALA A 288 -4.61 15.17 26.09
C ALA A 288 -5.76 15.46 25.09
N ASN A 289 -6.41 14.43 24.52
CA ASN A 289 -7.58 14.57 23.65
C ASN A 289 -8.83 14.85 24.48
N MET A 290 -9.05 16.13 24.81
CA MET A 290 -10.34 16.59 25.33
C MET A 290 -11.34 16.71 24.17
N GLN A 291 -12.57 16.23 24.36
CA GLN A 291 -13.65 16.31 23.37
C GLN A 291 -14.06 17.79 23.14
N PRO A 292 -13.76 18.38 21.98
CA PRO A 292 -14.11 19.76 21.66
C PRO A 292 -15.54 19.83 21.10
N LYS A 293 -16.06 21.03 20.87
CA LYS A 293 -17.28 21.17 20.04
C LYS A 293 -17.04 20.62 18.65
N ASN A 294 -17.96 19.79 18.14
CA ASN A 294 -17.86 19.19 16.82
C ASN A 294 -17.74 20.29 15.72
N PRO A 295 -16.65 20.32 14.94
CA PRO A 295 -16.49 21.30 13.87
C PRO A 295 -17.33 20.99 12.61
N MET A 296 -17.99 19.82 12.53
CA MET A 296 -18.81 19.41 11.40
C MET A 296 -19.86 20.45 11.02
N ASP A 297 -20.68 20.91 11.98
CA ASP A 297 -21.83 21.78 11.70
C ASP A 297 -21.43 23.15 11.11
N ASN A 298 -20.27 23.67 11.53
CA ASN A 298 -19.80 25.01 11.16
C ASN A 298 -18.79 25.01 10.01
N HIS A 299 -18.04 23.92 9.85
CA HIS A 299 -16.85 23.85 8.98
C HIS A 299 -16.82 22.63 8.07
N GLN A 300 -17.74 21.66 8.26
CA GLN A 300 -17.79 20.40 7.51
C GLN A 300 -16.45 19.64 7.55
N VAL A 301 -15.79 19.75 8.71
CA VAL A 301 -14.58 19.01 9.07
C VAL A 301 -15.00 17.88 10.02
N ARG A 302 -14.73 16.62 9.63
CA ARG A 302 -14.86 15.47 10.52
C ARG A 302 -13.56 15.29 11.31
N LEU A 303 -13.69 15.06 12.60
CA LEU A 303 -12.60 14.64 13.47
C LEU A 303 -12.70 13.13 13.61
N MET A 304 -11.68 12.40 13.17
CA MET A 304 -11.63 10.93 13.20
C MET A 304 -10.41 10.48 14.00
N GLU A 305 -10.64 9.79 15.12
CA GLU A 305 -9.56 9.15 15.86
C GLU A 305 -9.21 7.81 15.18
N LEU A 306 -7.92 7.57 14.95
CA LEU A 306 -7.42 6.36 14.30
C LEU A 306 -6.00 6.04 14.81
N THR A 307 -5.90 5.03 15.68
CA THR A 307 -4.64 4.62 16.31
C THR A 307 -4.20 3.25 15.77
N PRO A 308 -2.90 3.01 15.56
CA PRO A 308 -2.40 1.67 15.28
C PRO A 308 -2.78 0.67 16.38
N LEU A 309 -3.17 -0.55 15.98
CA LEU A 309 -3.59 -1.67 16.84
C LEU A 309 -4.92 -1.50 17.60
N GLU A 310 -5.60 -0.36 17.49
CA GLU A 310 -6.98 -0.19 18.00
C GLU A 310 -8.03 -0.67 16.97
N GLU A 311 -9.27 -0.86 17.41
CA GLU A 311 -10.42 -1.19 16.55
C GLU A 311 -10.75 -0.03 15.60
N LYS A 312 -11.17 -0.34 14.37
CA LYS A 312 -11.34 0.63 13.28
C LYS A 312 -12.77 0.74 12.76
N ASP A 313 -13.73 0.12 13.44
CA ASP A 313 -15.12 0.04 12.96
C ASP A 313 -15.78 1.42 12.84
N SER A 314 -15.47 2.34 13.75
CA SER A 314 -15.88 3.75 13.67
C SER A 314 -15.31 4.47 12.45
N PHE A 315 -14.07 4.14 12.05
CA PHE A 315 -13.42 4.68 10.86
C PHE A 315 -14.06 4.12 9.58
N HIS A 316 -14.27 2.81 9.50
CA HIS A 316 -14.95 2.16 8.36
C HIS A 316 -16.40 2.65 8.19
N LEU A 317 -17.15 2.74 9.29
CA LEU A 317 -18.50 3.32 9.29
C LEU A 317 -18.48 4.77 8.81
N GLY A 318 -17.52 5.58 9.28
CA GLY A 318 -17.33 6.94 8.81
C GLY A 318 -17.12 7.03 7.30
N ILE A 319 -16.36 6.10 6.70
CA ILE A 319 -16.10 6.07 5.25
C ILE A 319 -17.42 5.81 4.50
N ALA A 320 -18.16 4.78 4.91
CA ALA A 320 -19.47 4.44 4.33
C ALA A 320 -20.46 5.62 4.43
N GLU A 321 -20.59 6.22 5.63
CA GLU A 321 -21.47 7.37 5.85
C GLU A 321 -21.13 8.56 4.96
N THR A 322 -19.86 8.95 4.86
CA THR A 322 -19.48 10.15 4.10
C THR A 322 -19.61 9.92 2.60
N ILE A 323 -19.27 8.74 2.09
CA ILE A 323 -19.51 8.40 0.68
C ILE A 323 -21.01 8.40 0.38
N GLN A 324 -21.85 7.79 1.23
CA GLN A 324 -23.30 7.79 1.03
C GLN A 324 -23.87 9.21 1.05
N LYS A 325 -23.44 10.07 1.98
CA LYS A 325 -23.83 11.50 2.01
C LYS A 325 -23.51 12.25 0.72
N VAL A 326 -22.42 11.91 0.02
CA VAL A 326 -22.08 12.53 -1.28
C VAL A 326 -23.05 12.07 -2.38
N VAL A 327 -23.37 10.77 -2.42
CA VAL A 327 -24.33 10.20 -3.38
C VAL A 327 -25.74 10.75 -3.13
N ASP A 328 -26.20 10.76 -1.87
CA ASP A 328 -27.50 11.30 -1.48
C ASP A 328 -27.62 12.79 -1.83
N ALA A 329 -26.58 13.58 -1.57
CA ALA A 329 -26.55 15.01 -1.92
C ALA A 329 -26.61 15.26 -3.44
N TYR A 330 -26.04 14.37 -4.24
CA TYR A 330 -26.18 14.41 -5.70
C TYR A 330 -27.60 14.06 -6.13
N HIS A 331 -28.21 12.98 -5.61
CA HIS A 331 -29.60 12.62 -5.93
C HIS A 331 -30.60 13.70 -5.49
N GLU A 332 -30.47 14.25 -4.29
CA GLU A 332 -31.29 15.38 -3.82
C GLU A 332 -31.15 16.61 -4.72
N PHE A 333 -29.94 16.91 -5.20
CA PHE A 333 -29.68 18.07 -6.06
C PHE A 333 -30.43 17.97 -7.39
N PHE A 334 -30.46 16.77 -8.01
CA PHE A 334 -31.21 16.54 -9.25
C PHE A 334 -32.72 16.38 -9.02
N GLN A 335 -33.16 15.80 -7.90
CA GLN A 335 -34.59 15.74 -7.54
C GLN A 335 -35.22 17.12 -7.33
N ARG A 336 -34.44 18.15 -6.97
CA ARG A 336 -34.91 19.54 -6.83
C ARG A 336 -34.77 20.37 -8.11
N ALA A 337 -34.21 19.81 -9.18
CA ALA A 337 -33.99 20.48 -10.45
C ALA A 337 -35.09 20.20 -11.50
N TYR A 338 -35.98 19.25 -11.20
CA TYR A 338 -37.19 18.90 -11.95
C TYR A 338 -38.46 19.22 -11.12
#